data_AF-A0A3M6TKA0-F1
#
_entry.id   AF-A0A3M6TKA0-F1
#
_cell.length_a   1.000
_cell.length_b   1.000
_cell.length_c   1.000
_cell.angle_alpha   90.00
_cell.angle_beta   90.00
_cell.angle_gamma   90.00
#
_symmetry.space_group_name_H-M   'P 1'
#
loop_
_entity.id
_entity.type
_entity.pdbx_description
1 polymer ?
#
loop_
_entity_poly.entity_id
_entity_poly.type
_entity_poly.pdbx_seq_one_letter_code
_entity_poly.pdbx_strand_id
1 'polypeptide(L)'
;MMLLLTCGLVMLATAASRGAVSRETPEGELVVKAMSFIIPNTQPPSGVVTKVAGIVRMMQPKSGGETTMTVNLLNLPPNTPHGFHIHEFGDTFSQGCQSTGSHYNPFNMTHGGPLDKKRHVGDLGNVYSDERGMISTKIVDHLVSLVGEYSVLGRSFVIHQKIDDLGRGTGPARNESLKTGNAGPRLACGRMVLIFTWALSVVATVAADHVYGCYPGADIVKAMSFIAPNSQPPPGTKTPVRGTVKLTQPRYGGLTCIEINISGLGPNTTHGFHVHEYGDTLTEGCQSTGGHYNPFNLCHGAPQDQFRHVGDLGNLVADASGTIKAKFSDHLISVVGPLSVLGRAFVIHQRPDDLGRGVGSARRESLITGNAGARLGCGVIFLAPTMSRDLK
;
A
#
# COMPACT_ATOMS: atom_id res chain seq x y z
N MET A 1 -20.56 31.31 -28.45
CA MET A 1 -19.21 30.74 -28.66
C MET A 1 -19.07 29.55 -27.72
N MET A 2 -19.50 28.38 -28.19
CA MET A 2 -19.59 27.12 -27.44
C MET A 2 -18.32 26.32 -27.72
N LEU A 3 -17.46 26.11 -26.72
CA LEU A 3 -16.32 25.21 -26.83
C LEU A 3 -16.72 23.85 -26.22
N LEU A 4 -17.06 22.91 -27.09
CA LEU A 4 -17.24 21.50 -26.77
C LEU A 4 -15.84 20.85 -26.68
N LEU A 5 -15.40 20.46 -25.49
CA LEU A 5 -14.31 19.48 -25.36
C LEU A 5 -14.93 18.07 -25.50
N THR A 6 -14.66 17.43 -26.63
CA THR A 6 -14.88 15.99 -26.83
C THR A 6 -13.53 15.28 -26.74
N CYS A 7 -13.46 14.20 -25.96
CA CYS A 7 -12.26 13.37 -25.85
C CYS A 7 -12.31 12.33 -26.97
N GLY A 8 -11.41 12.45 -27.95
CA GLY A 8 -11.41 11.67 -29.19
C GLY A 8 -10.90 10.25 -29.02
N LEU A 9 -11.59 9.34 -29.69
CA LEU A 9 -11.28 7.93 -29.91
C LEU A 9 -10.15 7.82 -30.96
N VAL A 10 -9.05 7.12 -30.67
CA VAL A 10 -8.07 6.69 -31.69
C VAL A 10 -7.99 5.17 -31.68
N MET A 11 -8.61 4.55 -32.69
CA MET A 11 -8.33 3.19 -33.14
C MET A 11 -7.05 3.23 -33.97
N LEU A 12 -6.08 2.35 -33.68
CA LEU A 12 -5.05 1.98 -34.66
C LEU A 12 -4.91 0.46 -34.73
N ALA A 13 -5.00 -0.04 -35.95
CA ALA A 13 -5.00 -1.44 -36.31
C ALA A 13 -3.63 -2.11 -36.23
N THR A 14 -3.68 -3.43 -36.23
CA THR A 14 -2.64 -4.46 -36.09
C THR A 14 -1.44 -4.34 -37.04
N ALA A 15 -0.24 -4.66 -36.52
CA ALA A 15 0.86 -5.21 -37.32
C ALA A 15 1.57 -6.33 -36.53
N ALA A 16 1.52 -7.55 -37.05
CA ALA A 16 2.30 -8.68 -36.57
C ALA A 16 3.78 -8.48 -36.91
N SER A 17 4.68 -8.67 -35.95
CA SER A 17 6.10 -8.89 -36.24
C SER A 17 6.64 -10.07 -35.45
N ARG A 18 7.41 -10.88 -36.17
CA ARG A 18 7.89 -12.21 -35.80
C ARG A 18 9.03 -12.13 -34.79
N GLY A 19 8.96 -13.02 -33.80
CA GLY A 19 10.07 -13.76 -33.20
C GLY A 19 11.35 -13.00 -32.85
N ALA A 20 11.45 -12.57 -31.59
CA ALA A 20 12.74 -12.51 -30.91
C ALA A 20 12.73 -13.59 -29.81
N VAL A 21 13.59 -14.59 -30.00
CA VAL A 21 13.86 -15.71 -29.08
C VAL A 21 14.23 -15.14 -27.72
N SER A 22 13.35 -15.27 -26.73
CA SER A 22 13.71 -15.10 -25.32
C SER A 22 14.62 -16.26 -24.94
N ARG A 23 15.87 -15.98 -24.59
CA ARG A 23 16.73 -16.94 -23.91
C ARG A 23 16.01 -17.41 -22.65
N GLU A 24 15.60 -18.67 -22.64
CA GLU A 24 15.14 -19.39 -21.47
C GLU A 24 16.25 -19.35 -20.42
N THR A 25 15.96 -18.77 -19.25
CA THR A 25 16.77 -19.01 -18.05
C THR A 25 16.48 -20.42 -17.55
N PRO A 26 17.49 -21.21 -17.16
CA PRO A 26 17.30 -22.61 -16.80
C PRO A 26 16.31 -22.80 -15.63
N GLU A 27 15.61 -23.92 -15.64
CA GLU A 27 14.61 -24.36 -14.67
C GLU A 27 15.08 -24.21 -13.21
N GLY A 28 14.21 -23.64 -12.35
CA GLY A 28 14.21 -23.92 -10.90
C GLY A 28 14.64 -22.81 -9.93
N GLU A 29 15.09 -21.63 -10.37
CA GLU A 29 15.45 -20.55 -9.44
C GLU A 29 14.24 -19.71 -9.01
N LEU A 30 13.86 -19.79 -7.73
CA LEU A 30 12.80 -18.97 -7.13
C LEU A 30 13.26 -17.50 -7.11
N VAL A 31 12.81 -16.73 -8.11
CA VAL A 31 12.92 -15.28 -8.12
C VAL A 31 11.93 -14.72 -7.10
N VAL A 32 12.44 -14.16 -6.01
CA VAL A 32 11.62 -13.52 -4.98
C VAL A 32 11.65 -12.02 -5.19
N LYS A 33 10.48 -11.40 -5.26
CA LYS A 33 10.35 -9.95 -5.30
C LYS A 33 9.63 -9.48 -4.06
N ALA A 34 9.97 -8.29 -3.58
CA ALA A 34 9.30 -7.66 -2.45
C ALA A 34 9.17 -6.16 -2.70
N MET A 35 8.35 -5.50 -1.90
CA MET A 35 8.33 -4.04 -1.87
C MET A 35 8.05 -3.52 -0.47
N SER A 36 8.38 -2.27 -0.25
CA SER A 36 8.01 -1.51 0.93
C SER A 36 7.53 -0.13 0.52
N PHE A 37 6.39 0.28 1.08
CA PHE A 37 5.91 1.66 0.99
C PHE A 37 6.45 2.42 2.20
N ILE A 38 7.31 3.39 1.94
CA ILE A 38 7.92 4.24 2.96
C ILE A 38 6.96 5.39 3.23
N ILE A 39 6.53 5.51 4.48
CA ILE A 39 5.63 6.57 4.94
C ILE A 39 6.34 7.44 5.99
N PRO A 40 5.96 8.73 6.11
CA PRO A 40 6.54 9.61 7.11
C PRO A 40 6.40 9.03 8.51
N ASN A 41 7.41 9.23 9.37
CA ASN A 41 7.31 8.84 10.76
C ASN A 41 6.13 9.58 11.42
N THR A 42 5.13 8.84 11.89
CA THR A 42 3.91 9.40 12.49
C THR A 42 4.11 9.87 13.93
N GLN A 43 5.20 9.47 14.58
CA GLN A 43 5.58 9.87 15.93
C GLN A 43 7.08 10.22 15.99
N PRO A 44 7.53 11.27 15.27
CA PRO A 44 8.93 11.68 15.30
C PRO A 44 9.27 12.37 16.63
N PRO A 45 10.54 12.35 17.08
CA PRO A 45 10.97 13.11 18.25
C PRO A 45 10.66 14.61 18.11
N SER A 46 10.51 15.30 19.24
CA SER A 46 10.25 16.75 19.26
C SER A 46 11.28 17.52 18.43
N GLY A 47 10.81 18.46 17.60
CA GLY A 47 11.65 19.25 16.69
C GLY A 47 11.96 18.58 15.33
N VAL A 48 11.49 17.35 15.10
CA VAL A 48 11.63 16.67 13.81
C VAL A 48 10.30 16.69 13.06
N VAL A 49 10.26 17.38 11.91
CA VAL A 49 9.13 17.36 10.97
C VAL A 49 9.58 16.61 9.73
N THR A 50 8.77 15.66 9.28
CA THR A 50 9.09 14.81 8.14
C THR A 50 7.86 14.62 7.26
N LYS A 51 8.09 14.71 5.95
CA LYS A 51 7.11 14.36 4.90
C LYS A 51 7.69 13.32 3.94
N VAL A 52 8.78 12.66 4.36
CA VAL A 52 9.51 11.70 3.55
C VAL A 52 8.62 10.52 3.23
N ALA A 53 8.48 10.19 1.96
CA ALA A 53 7.69 9.06 1.50
C ALA A 53 8.36 8.42 0.29
N GLY A 54 7.91 7.23 -0.10
CA GLY A 54 8.36 6.61 -1.34
C GLY A 54 8.18 5.10 -1.37
N ILE A 55 8.93 4.44 -2.24
CA ILE A 55 8.84 3.00 -2.48
C ILE A 55 10.24 2.40 -2.59
N VAL A 56 10.43 1.26 -1.94
CA VAL A 56 11.59 0.40 -2.14
C VAL A 56 11.11 -0.89 -2.80
N ARG A 57 11.69 -1.27 -3.93
CA ARG A 57 11.41 -2.54 -4.62
C ARG A 57 12.61 -3.46 -4.50
N MET A 58 12.38 -4.70 -4.13
CA MET A 58 13.41 -5.70 -3.92
C MET A 58 13.26 -6.85 -4.90
N MET A 59 14.38 -7.41 -5.33
CA MET A 59 14.43 -8.62 -6.14
C MET A 59 15.65 -9.43 -5.75
N GLN A 60 15.42 -10.68 -5.39
CA GLN A 60 16.45 -11.69 -5.17
C GLN A 60 16.24 -12.77 -6.23
N PRO A 61 17.15 -12.91 -7.21
CA PRO A 61 16.94 -13.84 -8.32
C PRO A 61 16.97 -15.30 -7.88
N LYS A 62 17.64 -15.60 -6.76
CA LYS A 62 17.81 -16.94 -6.22
C LYS A 62 18.09 -16.94 -4.73
N SER A 63 17.76 -18.04 -4.05
CA SER A 63 18.17 -18.25 -2.66
C SER A 63 19.70 -18.19 -2.53
N GLY A 64 20.19 -17.45 -1.53
CA GLY A 64 21.62 -17.21 -1.32
C GLY A 64 22.28 -16.28 -2.35
N GLY A 65 21.53 -15.75 -3.32
CA GLY A 65 22.00 -14.72 -4.24
C GLY A 65 21.87 -13.31 -3.64
N GLU A 66 22.50 -12.34 -4.31
CA GLU A 66 22.41 -10.93 -3.93
C GLU A 66 20.97 -10.40 -4.08
N THR A 67 20.56 -9.58 -3.13
CA THR A 67 19.29 -8.87 -3.19
C THR A 67 19.51 -7.47 -3.77
N THR A 68 18.84 -7.21 -4.88
CA THR A 68 18.77 -5.87 -5.49
C THR A 68 17.61 -5.09 -4.87
N MET A 69 17.86 -3.85 -4.45
CA MET A 69 16.88 -2.91 -3.92
C MET A 69 16.88 -1.62 -4.74
N THR A 70 15.76 -1.28 -5.37
CA THR A 70 15.56 0.00 -6.06
C THR A 70 14.79 0.92 -5.13
N VAL A 71 15.45 2.00 -4.69
CA VAL A 71 14.96 2.94 -3.69
C VAL A 71 14.53 4.23 -4.39
N ASN A 72 13.26 4.59 -4.26
CA ASN A 72 12.71 5.85 -4.79
C ASN A 72 11.99 6.60 -3.68
N LEU A 73 12.58 7.66 -3.14
CA LEU A 73 12.04 8.46 -2.04
C LEU A 73 11.95 9.93 -2.43
N LEU A 74 11.07 10.66 -1.77
CA LEU A 74 10.77 12.07 -2.03
C LEU A 74 10.59 12.84 -0.73
N ASN A 75 10.62 14.18 -0.82
CA ASN A 75 10.48 15.13 0.29
C ASN A 75 11.59 15.04 1.36
N LEU A 76 12.79 14.64 0.98
CA LEU A 76 13.97 14.74 1.85
C LEU A 76 14.53 16.17 1.84
N PRO A 77 15.31 16.56 2.86
CA PRO A 77 16.15 17.74 2.74
C PRO A 77 17.01 17.63 1.47
N PRO A 78 17.07 18.67 0.62
CA PRO A 78 17.83 18.60 -0.63
C PRO A 78 19.35 18.50 -0.41
N ASN A 79 20.03 17.76 -1.29
CA ASN A 79 21.50 17.61 -1.30
C ASN A 79 22.09 17.08 0.03
N THR A 80 21.39 16.18 0.73
CA THR A 80 21.85 15.63 2.01
C THR A 80 21.98 14.10 1.99
N PRO A 81 22.98 13.56 2.70
CA PRO A 81 23.09 12.12 2.97
C PRO A 81 22.18 11.67 4.10
N HIS A 82 21.69 10.44 4.00
CA HIS A 82 20.80 9.82 4.98
C HIS A 82 21.19 8.35 5.23
N GLY A 83 21.35 7.98 6.50
CA GLY A 83 21.48 6.58 6.90
C GLY A 83 20.21 5.79 6.54
N PHE A 84 20.41 4.61 5.97
CA PHE A 84 19.33 3.77 5.46
C PHE A 84 19.52 2.34 5.92
N HIS A 85 18.54 1.81 6.65
CA HIS A 85 18.67 0.53 7.33
C HIS A 85 17.42 -0.32 7.22
N ILE A 86 17.59 -1.62 7.44
CA ILE A 86 16.51 -2.54 7.74
C ILE A 86 16.45 -2.71 9.26
N HIS A 87 15.28 -2.44 9.82
CA HIS A 87 15.01 -2.61 11.25
C HIS A 87 14.30 -3.93 11.52
N GLU A 88 14.46 -4.43 12.75
CA GLU A 88 14.04 -5.77 13.16
C GLU A 88 12.54 -6.01 12.95
N PHE A 89 11.68 -5.07 13.33
CA PHE A 89 10.24 -5.24 13.29
C PHE A 89 9.59 -4.48 12.13
N GLY A 90 8.50 -5.05 11.62
CA GLY A 90 7.61 -4.41 10.64
C GLY A 90 6.53 -3.52 11.26
N ASP A 91 6.61 -3.24 12.55
CA ASP A 91 5.65 -2.37 13.24
C ASP A 91 5.99 -0.90 13.00
N THR A 92 5.37 -0.34 11.96
CA THR A 92 5.56 1.06 11.56
C THR A 92 4.43 1.98 12.05
N PHE A 93 3.59 1.51 12.99
CA PHE A 93 2.37 2.24 13.37
C PHE A 93 2.22 2.44 14.87
N SER A 94 2.50 1.42 15.70
CA SER A 94 2.20 1.49 17.15
C SER A 94 2.88 2.67 17.84
N GLN A 95 4.13 2.95 17.48
CA GLN A 95 4.90 4.12 17.95
C GLN A 95 5.59 4.82 16.78
N GLY A 96 4.86 4.93 15.66
CA GLY A 96 5.43 5.37 14.38
C GLY A 96 6.63 4.51 13.98
N CYS A 97 7.74 5.15 13.64
CA CYS A 97 8.95 4.41 13.28
C CYS A 97 9.74 3.91 14.49
N GLN A 98 9.38 4.24 15.74
CA GLN A 98 10.12 3.76 16.91
C GLN A 98 9.86 2.27 17.19
N SER A 99 8.64 1.81 16.93
CA SER A 99 8.24 0.41 17.10
C SER A 99 8.92 -0.55 16.12
N THR A 100 9.69 -0.06 15.14
CA THR A 100 10.47 -0.93 14.24
C THR A 100 11.67 -1.58 14.94
N GLY A 101 12.00 -1.17 16.18
CA GLY A 101 13.10 -1.75 16.95
C GLY A 101 14.47 -1.27 16.49
N SER A 102 15.51 -2.06 16.74
CA SER A 102 16.90 -1.79 16.32
C SER A 102 17.14 -2.24 14.88
N HIS A 103 18.36 -2.03 14.36
CA HIS A 103 18.76 -2.61 13.08
C HIS A 103 18.64 -4.13 13.14
N TYR A 104 18.25 -4.75 12.03
CA TYR A 104 18.10 -6.20 11.98
C TYR A 104 19.47 -6.89 12.09
N ASN A 105 19.70 -7.54 13.24
CA ASN A 105 20.99 -8.08 13.62
C ASN A 105 20.87 -9.52 14.18
N PRO A 106 20.55 -10.52 13.35
CA PRO A 106 20.41 -11.91 13.81
C PRO A 106 21.73 -12.53 14.30
N PHE A 107 22.87 -11.94 13.93
CA PHE A 107 24.21 -12.45 14.24
C PHE A 107 24.90 -11.74 15.40
N ASN A 108 24.20 -10.84 16.09
CA ASN A 108 24.73 -10.06 17.21
C ASN A 108 26.08 -9.39 16.91
N MET A 109 26.19 -8.80 15.73
CA MET A 109 27.37 -8.06 15.27
C MET A 109 27.30 -6.60 15.75
N THR A 110 28.42 -5.89 15.67
CA THR A 110 28.41 -4.41 15.75
C THR A 110 27.97 -3.83 14.42
N HIS A 111 27.40 -2.63 14.45
CA HIS A 111 27.09 -1.86 13.26
C HIS A 111 28.35 -1.59 12.42
N GLY A 112 28.18 -1.55 11.10
CA GLY A 112 29.23 -1.24 10.14
C GLY A 112 28.67 -0.83 8.79
N GLY A 113 29.55 -0.48 7.85
CA GLY A 113 29.16 -0.15 6.49
C GLY A 113 28.86 -1.40 5.64
N PRO A 114 28.19 -1.26 4.49
CA PRO A 114 27.68 -2.40 3.73
C PRO A 114 28.76 -3.36 3.18
N LEU A 115 30.00 -2.90 3.08
CA LEU A 115 31.13 -3.72 2.62
C LEU A 115 31.94 -4.34 3.77
N ASP A 116 31.61 -4.00 5.02
CA ASP A 116 32.36 -4.47 6.19
C ASP A 116 31.94 -5.91 6.53
N LYS A 117 32.91 -6.74 6.95
CA LYS A 117 32.64 -8.11 7.41
C LYS A 117 31.83 -8.17 8.71
N LYS A 118 31.99 -7.15 9.56
CA LYS A 118 31.27 -6.98 10.82
C LYS A 118 30.28 -5.85 10.63
N ARG A 119 29.03 -6.21 10.42
CA ARG A 119 27.88 -5.31 10.27
C ARG A 119 26.62 -6.07 10.65
N HIS A 120 25.55 -5.35 10.91
CA HIS A 120 24.23 -5.95 10.94
C HIS A 120 23.79 -6.33 9.51
N VAL A 121 22.90 -7.31 9.41
CA VAL A 121 22.25 -7.65 8.12
C VAL A 121 21.49 -6.45 7.56
N GLY A 122 20.93 -5.61 8.45
CA GLY A 122 20.17 -4.43 8.04
C GLY A 122 20.98 -3.18 7.70
N ASP A 123 22.32 -3.18 7.77
CA ASP A 123 23.11 -1.94 7.63
C ASP A 123 23.37 -1.55 6.16
N LEU A 124 22.49 -0.82 5.47
CA LEU A 124 22.66 -0.53 4.03
C LEU A 124 23.50 0.72 3.73
N GLY A 125 23.99 1.41 4.77
CA GLY A 125 24.82 2.60 4.64
C GLY A 125 24.00 3.84 4.31
N ASN A 126 24.48 4.63 3.34
CA ASN A 126 23.93 5.94 3.04
C ASN A 126 23.27 6.03 1.66
N VAL A 127 22.19 6.81 1.59
CA VAL A 127 21.55 7.27 0.35
C VAL A 127 21.57 8.80 0.30
N TYR A 128 21.54 9.38 -0.90
CA TYR A 128 21.77 10.82 -1.11
C TYR A 128 20.60 11.43 -1.87
N SER A 129 19.99 12.45 -1.29
CA SER A 129 18.96 13.23 -1.95
C SER A 129 19.57 14.20 -2.96
N ASP A 130 18.87 14.43 -4.06
CA ASP A 130 19.22 15.44 -5.06
C ASP A 130 18.75 16.85 -4.64
N GLU A 131 18.94 17.83 -5.52
CA GLU A 131 18.52 19.22 -5.34
C GLU A 131 17.00 19.41 -5.14
N ARG A 132 16.19 18.41 -5.49
CA ARG A 132 14.73 18.40 -5.33
C ARG A 132 14.29 17.61 -4.10
N GLY A 133 15.22 17.10 -3.31
CA GLY A 133 14.90 16.25 -2.16
C GLY A 133 14.40 14.86 -2.55
N MET A 134 14.78 14.37 -3.73
CA MET A 134 14.45 13.02 -4.20
C MET A 134 15.66 12.10 -4.13
N ILE A 135 15.41 10.82 -3.84
CA ILE A 135 16.39 9.75 -3.95
C ILE A 135 15.89 8.80 -5.02
N SER A 136 16.70 8.51 -6.03
CA SER A 136 16.48 7.39 -6.95
C SER A 136 17.79 6.64 -7.11
N THR A 137 17.90 5.47 -6.47
CA THR A 137 19.14 4.69 -6.45
C THR A 137 18.89 3.19 -6.41
N LYS A 138 19.93 2.43 -6.71
CA LYS A 138 19.94 0.97 -6.67
C LYS A 138 21.01 0.52 -5.67
N ILE A 139 20.61 -0.28 -4.70
CA ILE A 139 21.49 -0.94 -3.74
C ILE A 139 21.52 -2.43 -4.10
N VAL A 140 22.70 -3.05 -4.04
CA VAL A 140 22.87 -4.49 -4.18
C VAL A 140 23.58 -4.97 -2.93
N ASP A 141 22.98 -5.93 -2.22
CA ASP A 141 23.50 -6.42 -0.94
C ASP A 141 23.51 -7.95 -0.91
N HIS A 142 24.56 -8.52 -0.35
CA HIS A 142 24.80 -9.97 -0.29
C HIS A 142 24.37 -10.62 1.03
N LEU A 143 24.13 -9.83 2.09
CA LEU A 143 23.65 -10.31 3.39
C LEU A 143 22.12 -10.26 3.47
N VAL A 144 21.50 -9.27 2.84
CA VAL A 144 20.04 -9.17 2.78
C VAL A 144 19.48 -10.33 1.95
N SER A 145 18.60 -11.12 2.56
CA SER A 145 17.88 -12.21 1.91
C SER A 145 16.37 -12.00 2.01
N LEU A 146 15.64 -12.33 0.96
CA LEU A 146 14.17 -12.37 0.96
C LEU A 146 13.63 -13.76 1.34
N VAL A 147 14.49 -14.76 1.43
CA VAL A 147 14.12 -16.14 1.78
C VAL A 147 15.00 -16.70 2.90
N GLY A 148 14.53 -17.78 3.52
CA GLY A 148 15.24 -18.47 4.60
C GLY A 148 15.02 -17.86 5.97
N GLU A 149 15.67 -18.45 6.97
CA GLU A 149 15.53 -18.10 8.40
C GLU A 149 15.83 -16.62 8.68
N TYR A 150 16.83 -16.07 8.01
CA TYR A 150 17.25 -14.67 8.17
C TYR A 150 16.60 -13.71 7.17
N SER A 151 15.43 -14.07 6.64
CA SER A 151 14.71 -13.23 5.70
C SER A 151 14.35 -11.87 6.32
N VAL A 152 14.45 -10.83 5.49
CA VAL A 152 14.02 -9.47 5.84
C VAL A 152 12.54 -9.21 5.51
N LEU A 153 11.84 -10.16 4.90
CA LEU A 153 10.40 -10.01 4.63
C LEU A 153 9.61 -9.80 5.92
N GLY A 154 8.65 -8.89 5.87
CA GLY A 154 7.83 -8.54 7.01
C GLY A 154 8.50 -7.58 8.00
N ARG A 155 9.81 -7.30 7.86
CA ARG A 155 10.55 -6.28 8.61
C ARG A 155 10.35 -4.90 8.01
N SER A 156 11.12 -3.88 8.39
CA SER A 156 10.93 -2.52 7.88
C SER A 156 12.21 -1.90 7.34
N PHE A 157 12.09 -1.08 6.30
CA PHE A 157 13.12 -0.10 5.99
C PHE A 157 12.92 1.13 6.86
N VAL A 158 14.01 1.79 7.23
CA VAL A 158 14.02 3.06 7.94
C VAL A 158 15.06 3.98 7.30
N ILE A 159 14.66 5.22 7.04
CA ILE A 159 15.57 6.29 6.62
C ILE A 159 15.73 7.31 7.74
N HIS A 160 16.97 7.71 8.00
CA HIS A 160 17.35 8.55 9.12
C HIS A 160 17.66 9.98 8.71
N GLN A 161 17.69 10.89 9.68
CA GLN A 161 17.87 12.32 9.45
C GLN A 161 19.29 12.69 9.03
N LYS A 162 20.30 12.00 9.57
CA LYS A 162 21.72 12.30 9.34
C LYS A 162 22.37 11.18 8.52
N ILE A 163 23.59 11.47 8.08
CA ILE A 163 24.52 10.48 7.56
C ILE A 163 24.82 9.41 8.62
N ASP A 164 24.87 8.17 8.17
CA ASP A 164 25.42 7.02 8.89
C ASP A 164 26.96 7.07 8.81
N ASP A 165 27.63 7.08 9.96
CA ASP A 165 29.09 7.07 10.11
C ASP A 165 29.74 5.68 9.90
N LEU A 166 28.93 4.67 9.63
CA LEU A 166 29.29 3.30 9.26
C LEU A 166 30.11 2.60 10.35
N GLY A 167 29.88 2.92 11.63
CA GLY A 167 30.61 2.33 12.75
C GLY A 167 32.03 2.90 12.94
N ARG A 168 32.35 4.02 12.27
CA ARG A 168 33.69 4.64 12.26
C ARG A 168 33.80 5.85 13.20
N GLY A 169 32.74 6.15 13.96
CA GLY A 169 32.74 7.22 14.96
C GLY A 169 33.76 6.97 16.08
N THR A 170 34.52 8.00 16.43
CA THR A 170 35.56 7.94 17.46
C THR A 170 35.19 8.76 18.71
N GLY A 171 35.92 8.55 19.81
CA GLY A 171 35.73 9.32 21.03
C GLY A 171 34.32 9.14 21.63
N PRO A 172 33.63 10.23 22.03
CA PRO A 172 32.29 10.15 22.62
C PRO A 172 31.24 9.49 21.73
N ALA A 173 31.40 9.54 20.39
CA ALA A 173 30.46 8.96 19.45
C ALA A 173 30.61 7.44 19.28
N ARG A 174 31.71 6.83 19.76
CA ARG A 174 32.07 5.45 19.45
C ARG A 174 30.99 4.43 19.81
N ASN A 175 30.35 4.59 20.97
CA ASN A 175 29.34 3.64 21.43
C ASN A 175 28.09 3.65 20.53
N GLU A 176 27.59 4.83 20.17
CA GLU A 176 26.40 4.95 19.34
C GLU A 176 26.68 4.68 17.85
N SER A 177 27.90 4.99 17.40
CA SER A 177 28.40 4.61 16.08
C SER A 177 28.34 3.09 15.88
N LEU A 178 28.86 2.30 16.83
CA LEU A 178 28.83 0.84 16.77
C LEU A 178 27.43 0.20 16.93
N LYS A 179 26.39 0.99 17.20
CA LYS A 179 25.00 0.51 17.32
C LYS A 179 24.09 0.95 16.17
N THR A 180 24.22 2.19 15.73
CA THR A 180 23.24 2.84 14.85
C THR A 180 23.86 3.66 13.73
N GLY A 181 25.19 3.71 13.66
CA GLY A 181 25.88 4.61 12.74
C GLY A 181 25.72 6.08 13.10
N ASN A 182 25.17 6.39 14.27
CA ASN A 182 24.85 7.75 14.71
C ASN A 182 24.00 8.55 13.69
N ALA A 183 23.16 7.86 12.92
CA ALA A 183 22.35 8.44 11.84
C ALA A 183 21.20 9.34 12.34
N GLY A 184 20.98 9.40 13.66
CA GLY A 184 19.99 10.28 14.28
C GLY A 184 18.53 9.82 14.10
N PRO A 185 17.56 10.73 14.26
CA PRO A 185 16.13 10.41 14.25
C PRO A 185 15.65 9.73 12.96
N ARG A 186 14.62 8.90 13.09
CA ARG A 186 13.96 8.19 11.98
C ARG A 186 13.00 9.14 11.26
N LEU A 187 13.25 9.44 9.99
CA LEU A 187 12.40 10.32 9.17
C LEU A 187 11.19 9.58 8.59
N ALA A 188 11.37 8.34 8.15
CA ALA A 188 10.31 7.54 7.55
C ALA A 188 10.63 6.06 7.63
N CYS A 189 9.60 5.22 7.55
CA CYS A 189 9.75 3.78 7.60
C CYS A 189 8.64 3.09 6.82
N GLY A 190 8.87 1.82 6.47
CA GLY A 190 7.89 1.03 5.74
C GLY A 190 8.11 -0.46 5.87
N ARG A 191 7.04 -1.20 6.16
CA ARG A 191 7.07 -2.66 6.24
C ARG A 191 7.29 -3.29 4.86
N MET A 192 8.18 -4.27 4.79
CA MET A 192 8.43 -5.07 3.59
C MET A 192 7.35 -6.13 3.42
N VAL A 193 6.79 -6.19 2.22
CA VAL A 193 5.77 -7.15 1.80
C VAL A 193 6.24 -7.91 0.56
N LEU A 194 5.96 -9.20 0.53
CA LEU A 194 6.30 -10.07 -0.60
C LEU A 194 5.45 -9.68 -1.83
N ILE A 195 6.09 -9.69 -3.01
CA ILE A 195 5.43 -9.65 -4.32
C ILE A 195 5.52 -11.06 -4.89
N PHE A 196 4.41 -11.80 -4.85
CA PHE A 196 4.37 -13.13 -5.45
C PHE A 196 4.55 -13.02 -6.97
N THR A 197 5.66 -13.53 -7.48
CA THR A 197 5.91 -13.74 -8.91
C THR A 197 5.92 -15.22 -9.23
N TRP A 198 4.74 -15.81 -9.37
CA TRP A 198 4.58 -17.05 -10.14
C TRP A 198 3.54 -16.80 -11.23
N ALA A 199 4.04 -16.38 -12.38
CA ALA A 199 3.41 -16.59 -13.67
C ALA A 199 4.17 -17.77 -14.30
N LEU A 200 3.59 -18.97 -14.24
CA LEU A 200 3.93 -20.02 -15.19
C LEU A 200 2.69 -20.27 -16.04
N SER A 201 2.90 -20.16 -17.34
CA SER A 201 1.94 -20.33 -18.42
C SER A 201 1.15 -21.64 -18.28
N VAL A 202 -0.14 -21.51 -17.94
CA VAL A 202 -1.14 -22.42 -18.48
C VAL A 202 -2.02 -21.56 -19.37
N VAL A 203 -1.78 -21.65 -20.68
CA VAL A 203 -2.82 -21.35 -21.68
C VAL A 203 -3.88 -22.43 -21.47
N ALA A 204 -4.76 -22.21 -20.49
CA ALA A 204 -6.03 -22.89 -20.44
C ALA A 204 -6.95 -22.03 -21.31
N THR A 205 -7.07 -22.43 -22.58
CA THR A 205 -8.35 -22.29 -23.27
C THR A 205 -9.42 -22.90 -22.37
N VAL A 206 -10.09 -22.06 -21.60
CA VAL A 206 -11.40 -22.36 -21.04
C VAL A 206 -12.31 -21.24 -21.44
N ALA A 207 -13.39 -21.66 -22.07
CA ALA A 207 -14.45 -20.86 -22.61
C ALA A 207 -14.97 -19.84 -21.59
N ALA A 208 -15.61 -18.81 -22.13
CA ALA A 208 -16.63 -18.07 -21.43
C ALA A 208 -17.57 -19.04 -20.66
N ASP A 209 -18.11 -18.53 -19.56
CA ASP A 209 -19.09 -19.17 -18.69
C ASP A 209 -18.50 -20.06 -17.59
N HIS A 210 -17.95 -19.42 -16.53
CA HIS A 210 -18.39 -19.72 -15.17
C HIS A 210 -17.90 -18.68 -14.15
N VAL A 211 -18.86 -18.14 -13.41
CA VAL A 211 -18.72 -17.24 -12.27
C VAL A 211 -17.82 -17.87 -11.19
N TYR A 212 -16.57 -17.41 -11.06
CA TYR A 212 -15.74 -17.71 -9.90
C TYR A 212 -16.26 -16.92 -8.69
N GLY A 213 -17.22 -17.51 -7.98
CA GLY A 213 -17.67 -17.01 -6.69
C GLY A 213 -16.57 -17.04 -5.63
N CYS A 214 -16.80 -16.34 -4.52
CA CYS A 214 -15.91 -16.24 -3.36
C CYS A 214 -15.74 -17.58 -2.63
N TYR A 215 -14.97 -18.51 -3.20
CA TYR A 215 -14.69 -19.83 -2.64
C TYR A 215 -13.21 -19.96 -2.24
N PRO A 216 -12.91 -20.68 -1.14
CA PRO A 216 -11.55 -20.85 -0.65
C PRO A 216 -10.73 -21.80 -1.54
N GLY A 217 -9.57 -21.32 -1.99
CA GLY A 217 -8.51 -22.07 -2.66
C GLY A 217 -7.14 -21.50 -2.22
N ALA A 218 -6.06 -22.24 -2.42
CA ALA A 218 -4.73 -21.92 -1.87
C ALA A 218 -4.20 -20.52 -2.27
N ASP A 219 -3.46 -19.90 -1.35
CA ASP A 219 -2.91 -18.52 -1.33
C ASP A 219 -3.92 -17.38 -1.20
N ILE A 220 -4.66 -17.41 -0.09
CA ILE A 220 -5.64 -16.38 0.28
C ILE A 220 -4.95 -15.19 0.97
N VAL A 221 -4.93 -14.02 0.32
CA VAL A 221 -4.59 -12.77 1.00
C VAL A 221 -5.85 -12.17 1.62
N LYS A 222 -5.79 -11.88 2.92
CA LYS A 222 -6.90 -11.28 3.66
C LYS A 222 -6.54 -9.87 4.10
N ALA A 223 -7.50 -8.96 3.98
CA ALA A 223 -7.42 -7.63 4.57
C ALA A 223 -8.70 -7.32 5.34
N MET A 224 -8.61 -6.36 6.24
CA MET A 224 -9.73 -5.93 7.05
C MET A 224 -9.70 -4.42 7.20
N SER A 225 -10.87 -3.84 7.45
CA SER A 225 -11.05 -2.45 7.86
C SER A 225 -12.11 -2.38 8.93
N PHE A 226 -11.87 -1.55 9.94
CA PHE A 226 -12.84 -1.18 10.96
C PHE A 226 -13.39 0.18 10.60
N ILE A 227 -14.67 0.24 10.21
CA ILE A 227 -15.35 1.49 9.91
C ILE A 227 -15.71 2.17 11.22
N ALA A 228 -15.23 3.39 11.41
CA ALA A 228 -15.55 4.24 12.54
C ALA A 228 -16.36 5.47 12.07
N PRO A 229 -17.09 6.12 13.00
CA PRO A 229 -17.70 7.42 12.78
C PRO A 229 -16.72 8.42 12.19
N ASN A 230 -17.17 9.23 11.23
CA ASN A 230 -16.39 10.42 10.87
C ASN A 230 -16.30 11.32 12.12
N SER A 231 -15.07 11.56 12.59
CA SER A 231 -14.76 12.37 13.78
C SER A 231 -14.94 13.87 13.56
N GLN A 232 -14.94 14.31 12.29
CA GLN A 232 -15.14 15.70 11.89
C GLN A 232 -16.15 15.79 10.74
N PRO A 233 -17.43 15.44 10.99
CA PRO A 233 -18.45 15.50 9.96
C PRO A 233 -18.89 16.96 9.70
N PRO A 234 -19.38 17.28 8.49
CA PRO A 234 -19.97 18.59 8.23
C PRO A 234 -21.11 18.91 9.21
N PRO A 235 -21.31 20.19 9.59
CA PRO A 235 -22.38 20.59 10.51
C PRO A 235 -23.75 20.00 10.12
N GLY A 236 -24.48 19.48 11.10
CA GLY A 236 -25.78 18.84 10.89
C GLY A 236 -25.73 17.38 10.40
N THR A 237 -24.54 16.82 10.14
CA THR A 237 -24.38 15.42 9.74
C THR A 237 -24.16 14.53 10.96
N LYS A 238 -25.06 13.56 11.19
CA LYS A 238 -24.88 12.54 12.24
C LYS A 238 -24.13 11.33 11.68
N THR A 239 -23.15 10.84 12.43
CA THR A 239 -22.24 9.77 11.97
C THR A 239 -22.11 8.60 12.95
N PRO A 240 -23.19 7.97 13.44
CA PRO A 240 -23.04 6.85 14.39
C PRO A 240 -22.51 5.55 13.74
N VAL A 241 -22.07 5.63 12.47
CA VAL A 241 -21.71 4.49 11.64
C VAL A 241 -20.52 3.73 12.19
N ARG A 242 -20.68 2.41 12.35
CA ARG A 242 -19.63 1.50 12.82
C ARG A 242 -19.73 0.17 12.10
N GLY A 243 -18.60 -0.48 11.82
CA GLY A 243 -18.64 -1.78 11.18
C GLY A 243 -17.30 -2.39 10.85
N THR A 244 -17.36 -3.50 10.13
CA THR A 244 -16.20 -4.22 9.61
C THR A 244 -16.37 -4.48 8.13
N VAL A 245 -15.26 -4.39 7.40
CA VAL A 245 -15.15 -4.80 6.01
C VAL A 245 -14.00 -5.79 5.92
N LYS A 246 -14.25 -6.97 5.35
CA LYS A 246 -13.24 -8.00 5.13
C LYS A 246 -13.01 -8.16 3.64
N LEU A 247 -11.76 -8.18 3.23
CA LEU A 247 -11.34 -8.50 1.88
C LEU A 247 -10.68 -9.86 1.87
N THR A 248 -11.01 -10.65 0.87
CA THR A 248 -10.39 -11.93 0.58
C THR A 248 -10.05 -11.94 -0.90
N GLN A 249 -8.76 -12.03 -1.22
CA GLN A 249 -8.32 -12.22 -2.60
C GLN A 249 -7.70 -13.61 -2.71
N PRO A 250 -8.38 -14.57 -3.40
CA PRO A 250 -7.92 -15.96 -3.48
C PRO A 250 -6.62 -16.14 -4.27
N ARG A 251 -6.27 -15.20 -5.15
CA ARG A 251 -5.04 -15.21 -5.95
C ARG A 251 -4.72 -13.82 -6.49
N TYR A 252 -3.45 -13.54 -6.77
CA TYR A 252 -3.01 -12.32 -7.43
C TYR A 252 -3.74 -12.12 -8.78
N GLY A 253 -4.28 -10.91 -9.02
CA GLY A 253 -5.04 -10.60 -10.24
C GLY A 253 -6.41 -11.26 -10.33
N GLY A 254 -6.82 -12.02 -9.30
CA GLY A 254 -8.18 -12.52 -9.17
C GLY A 254 -9.14 -11.48 -8.62
N LEU A 255 -10.44 -11.81 -8.64
CA LEU A 255 -11.47 -10.98 -8.01
C LEU A 255 -11.19 -10.82 -6.51
N THR A 256 -11.40 -9.61 -6.01
CA THR A 256 -11.36 -9.31 -4.57
C THR A 256 -12.75 -9.46 -4.01
N CYS A 257 -12.93 -10.44 -3.13
CA CYS A 257 -14.18 -10.65 -2.40
C CYS A 257 -14.27 -9.73 -1.20
N ILE A 258 -15.39 -9.04 -1.06
CA ILE A 258 -15.65 -8.04 -0.03
C ILE A 258 -16.85 -8.51 0.79
N GLU A 259 -16.69 -8.60 2.10
CA GLU A 259 -17.76 -8.91 3.05
C GLU A 259 -17.91 -7.74 4.03
N ILE A 260 -19.10 -7.18 4.10
CA ILE A 260 -19.40 -5.94 4.83
C ILE A 260 -20.42 -6.24 5.93
N ASN A 261 -20.15 -5.70 7.12
CA ASN A 261 -21.11 -5.62 8.21
C ASN A 261 -20.99 -4.23 8.85
N ILE A 262 -21.91 -3.32 8.51
CA ILE A 262 -21.92 -1.93 8.96
C ILE A 262 -23.28 -1.62 9.59
N SER A 263 -23.30 -0.85 10.67
CA SER A 263 -24.51 -0.44 11.41
C SER A 263 -24.48 1.06 11.71
N GLY A 264 -25.59 1.60 12.23
CA GLY A 264 -25.69 3.02 12.57
C GLY A 264 -26.09 3.90 11.37
N LEU A 265 -26.77 3.33 10.38
CA LEU A 265 -27.29 4.04 9.22
C LEU A 265 -28.78 4.31 9.38
N GLY A 266 -29.34 5.11 8.47
CA GLY A 266 -30.80 5.27 8.37
C GLY A 266 -31.47 3.94 8.00
N PRO A 267 -32.67 3.64 8.53
CA PRO A 267 -33.45 2.49 8.08
C PRO A 267 -33.79 2.59 6.59
N ASN A 268 -33.57 1.52 5.83
CA ASN A 268 -33.93 1.42 4.40
C ASN A 268 -33.28 2.51 3.52
N THR A 269 -32.12 3.05 3.91
CA THR A 269 -31.39 4.06 3.12
C THR A 269 -30.27 3.44 2.29
N THR A 270 -29.96 4.10 1.17
CA THR A 270 -28.88 3.70 0.25
C THR A 270 -27.70 4.65 0.37
N HIS A 271 -26.48 4.11 0.35
CA HIS A 271 -25.23 4.82 0.63
C HIS A 271 -24.15 4.47 -0.39
N GLY A 272 -23.51 5.49 -0.96
CA GLY A 272 -22.29 5.31 -1.76
C GLY A 272 -21.16 4.75 -0.89
N PHE A 273 -20.36 3.85 -1.45
CA PHE A 273 -19.27 3.18 -0.78
C PHE A 273 -18.05 3.11 -1.68
N HIS A 274 -16.92 3.66 -1.23
CA HIS A 274 -15.73 3.81 -2.06
C HIS A 274 -14.45 3.50 -1.29
N VAL A 275 -13.39 3.14 -2.00
CA VAL A 275 -12.02 3.22 -1.50
C VAL A 275 -11.47 4.60 -1.85
N HIS A 276 -11.00 5.32 -0.84
CA HIS A 276 -10.38 6.63 -0.99
C HIS A 276 -8.85 6.53 -1.08
N GLU A 277 -8.21 7.59 -1.58
CA GLU A 277 -6.79 7.60 -1.91
C GLU A 277 -5.88 7.36 -0.69
N TYR A 278 -6.19 7.93 0.47
CA TYR A 278 -5.35 7.88 1.66
C TYR A 278 -6.02 7.11 2.81
N GLY A 279 -5.18 6.52 3.68
CA GLY A 279 -5.58 5.92 4.94
C GLY A 279 -5.56 6.89 6.12
N ASP A 280 -5.58 8.20 5.88
CA ASP A 280 -5.68 9.18 6.97
C ASP A 280 -7.15 9.38 7.36
N THR A 281 -7.55 8.78 8.48
CA THR A 281 -8.91 8.88 9.03
C THR A 281 -8.96 9.76 10.29
N LEU A 282 -7.87 10.47 10.61
CA LEU A 282 -7.70 11.12 11.91
C LEU A 282 -7.50 12.63 11.79
N THR A 283 -6.68 13.12 10.85
CA THR A 283 -6.26 14.53 10.80
C THR A 283 -7.45 15.48 10.68
N GLU A 284 -8.33 15.26 9.71
CA GLU A 284 -9.60 15.98 9.51
C GLU A 284 -10.76 14.99 9.42
N GLY A 285 -10.71 13.97 10.28
CA GLY A 285 -11.62 12.82 10.23
C GLY A 285 -11.58 12.12 8.88
N CYS A 286 -12.74 11.83 8.31
CA CYS A 286 -12.80 11.16 7.01
C CYS A 286 -12.44 12.07 5.84
N GLN A 287 -12.24 13.38 6.02
CA GLN A 287 -11.88 14.26 4.89
C GLN A 287 -10.44 14.03 4.42
N SER A 288 -9.54 13.71 5.35
CA SER A 288 -8.13 13.46 5.05
C SER A 288 -7.88 12.19 4.23
N THR A 289 -8.90 11.36 3.98
CA THR A 289 -8.77 10.20 3.08
C THR A 289 -8.63 10.63 1.61
N GLY A 290 -8.80 11.91 1.27
CA GLY A 290 -8.65 12.41 -0.10
C GLY A 290 -9.84 12.07 -1.01
N GLY A 291 -9.62 12.04 -2.32
CA GLY A 291 -10.62 11.63 -3.31
C GLY A 291 -10.79 10.12 -3.40
N HIS A 292 -11.59 9.63 -4.34
CA HIS A 292 -11.66 8.20 -4.65
C HIS A 292 -10.30 7.72 -5.15
N TYR A 293 -9.93 6.48 -4.88
CA TYR A 293 -8.68 5.91 -5.37
C TYR A 293 -8.70 5.80 -6.90
N ASN A 294 -8.02 6.73 -7.56
CA ASN A 294 -8.03 6.89 -9.02
C ASN A 294 -6.61 7.02 -9.60
N PRO A 295 -5.82 5.93 -9.61
CA PRO A 295 -4.45 5.98 -10.11
C PRO A 295 -4.36 6.21 -11.64
N PHE A 296 -5.48 6.05 -12.35
CA PHE A 296 -5.55 6.14 -13.80
C PHE A 296 -6.16 7.46 -14.30
N ASN A 297 -6.54 8.35 -13.37
CA ASN A 297 -7.20 9.62 -13.69
C ASN A 297 -8.42 9.46 -14.62
N LEU A 298 -9.23 8.43 -14.36
CA LEU A 298 -10.47 8.15 -15.07
C LEU A 298 -11.64 8.95 -14.47
N CYS A 299 -12.77 9.00 -15.17
CA CYS A 299 -14.01 9.49 -14.58
C CYS A 299 -14.62 8.45 -13.64
N HIS A 300 -15.42 8.92 -12.71
CA HIS A 300 -16.26 8.10 -11.85
C HIS A 300 -17.22 7.22 -12.66
N GLY A 301 -17.47 6.00 -12.21
CA GLY A 301 -18.39 5.07 -12.87
C GLY A 301 -18.99 4.02 -11.92
N ALA A 302 -19.93 3.22 -12.42
CA ALA A 302 -20.46 2.08 -11.67
C ALA A 302 -19.41 0.95 -11.57
N PRO A 303 -19.49 0.05 -10.58
CA PRO A 303 -18.52 -1.06 -10.42
C PRO A 303 -18.39 -1.97 -11.66
N GLN A 304 -19.44 -2.02 -12.48
CA GLN A 304 -19.53 -2.85 -13.68
C GLN A 304 -18.99 -2.13 -14.93
N ASP A 305 -18.77 -0.82 -14.85
CA ASP A 305 -18.33 -0.02 -15.99
C ASP A 305 -16.84 -0.27 -16.25
N GLN A 306 -16.48 -0.34 -17.53
CA GLN A 306 -15.10 -0.58 -17.96
C GLN A 306 -14.15 0.56 -17.56
N PHE A 307 -14.67 1.79 -17.50
CA PHE A 307 -13.94 2.99 -17.12
C PHE A 307 -14.58 3.56 -15.86
N ARG A 308 -13.86 3.49 -14.75
CA ARG A 308 -14.25 4.00 -13.43
C ARG A 308 -13.00 4.25 -12.60
N HIS A 309 -13.11 4.91 -11.45
CA HIS A 309 -12.01 4.86 -10.50
C HIS A 309 -11.85 3.44 -9.97
N VAL A 310 -10.61 3.07 -9.62
CA VAL A 310 -10.34 1.77 -8.99
C VAL A 310 -11.15 1.63 -7.70
N GLY A 311 -11.31 2.71 -6.94
CA GLY A 311 -12.06 2.74 -5.69
C GLY A 311 -13.58 2.79 -5.80
N ASP A 312 -14.19 2.84 -6.99
CA ASP A 312 -15.64 3.00 -7.13
C ASP A 312 -16.38 1.65 -6.89
N LEU A 313 -16.95 1.44 -5.69
CA LEU A 313 -17.65 0.21 -5.33
C LEU A 313 -19.19 0.34 -5.34
N GLY A 314 -19.71 1.52 -5.69
CA GLY A 314 -21.13 1.76 -5.91
C GLY A 314 -21.93 1.88 -4.61
N ASN A 315 -23.14 1.34 -4.62
CA ASN A 315 -24.12 1.53 -3.54
C ASN A 315 -24.27 0.32 -2.63
N LEU A 316 -24.47 0.59 -1.35
CA LEU A 316 -24.91 -0.37 -0.34
C LEU A 316 -26.27 0.06 0.24
N VAL A 317 -27.11 -0.91 0.59
CA VAL A 317 -28.46 -0.66 1.10
C VAL A 317 -28.54 -1.14 2.55
N ALA A 318 -28.88 -0.22 3.46
CA ALA A 318 -29.16 -0.56 4.86
C ALA A 318 -30.57 -1.14 4.99
N ASP A 319 -30.72 -2.16 5.84
CA ASP A 319 -32.01 -2.76 6.15
C ASP A 319 -32.87 -1.88 7.08
N ALA A 320 -34.03 -2.38 7.50
CA ALA A 320 -34.95 -1.69 8.41
C ALA A 320 -34.34 -1.42 9.81
N SER A 321 -33.23 -2.07 10.17
CA SER A 321 -32.48 -1.82 11.41
C SER A 321 -31.36 -0.80 11.25
N GLY A 322 -31.14 -0.28 10.04
CA GLY A 322 -30.00 0.59 9.74
C GLY A 322 -28.67 -0.16 9.66
N THR A 323 -28.72 -1.45 9.27
CA THR A 323 -27.56 -2.34 9.13
C THR A 323 -27.38 -2.77 7.68
N ILE A 324 -26.13 -2.80 7.20
CA ILE A 324 -25.72 -3.40 5.94
C ILE A 324 -25.00 -4.71 6.23
N LYS A 325 -25.50 -5.81 5.65
CA LYS A 325 -24.77 -7.07 5.51
C LYS A 325 -24.69 -7.42 4.04
N ALA A 326 -23.51 -7.29 3.44
CA ALA A 326 -23.32 -7.46 2.01
C ALA A 326 -22.09 -8.33 1.72
N LYS A 327 -22.16 -9.11 0.64
CA LYS A 327 -21.03 -9.86 0.11
C LYS A 327 -21.03 -9.77 -1.40
N PHE A 328 -19.95 -9.25 -1.97
CA PHE A 328 -19.79 -9.09 -3.41
C PHE A 328 -18.31 -9.18 -3.79
N SER A 329 -18.02 -9.11 -5.08
CA SER A 329 -16.65 -9.16 -5.61
C SER A 329 -16.40 -7.98 -6.53
N ASP A 330 -15.16 -7.49 -6.53
CA ASP A 330 -14.70 -6.42 -7.41
C ASP A 330 -13.45 -6.88 -8.19
N HIS A 331 -13.34 -6.41 -9.43
CA HIS A 331 -12.27 -6.82 -10.36
C HIS A 331 -11.12 -5.81 -10.47
N LEU A 332 -11.26 -4.59 -9.95
CA LEU A 332 -10.21 -3.56 -10.00
C LEU A 332 -9.46 -3.43 -8.68
N ILE A 333 -10.18 -3.37 -7.54
CA ILE A 333 -9.50 -3.30 -6.25
C ILE A 333 -8.74 -4.59 -6.00
N SER A 334 -7.54 -4.46 -5.46
CA SER A 334 -6.70 -5.60 -5.14
C SER A 334 -6.16 -5.48 -3.72
N VAL A 335 -5.93 -6.60 -3.03
CA VAL A 335 -5.22 -6.58 -1.75
C VAL A 335 -3.71 -6.55 -1.97
N VAL A 336 -3.25 -7.02 -3.13
CA VAL A 336 -1.82 -7.08 -3.49
C VAL A 336 -1.55 -6.45 -4.86
N GLY A 337 -0.30 -6.07 -5.11
CA GLY A 337 0.13 -5.54 -6.40
C GLY A 337 -0.08 -4.02 -6.56
N PRO A 338 0.11 -3.50 -7.78
CA PRO A 338 0.14 -2.06 -8.07
C PRO A 338 -1.16 -1.30 -7.75
N LEU A 339 -2.30 -1.99 -7.83
CA LEU A 339 -3.63 -1.46 -7.49
C LEU A 339 -4.06 -1.80 -6.06
N SER A 340 -3.08 -2.12 -5.19
CA SER A 340 -3.38 -2.51 -3.82
C SER A 340 -4.13 -1.38 -3.10
N VAL A 341 -5.20 -1.77 -2.41
CA VAL A 341 -5.97 -0.91 -1.52
C VAL A 341 -5.48 -0.95 -0.06
N LEU A 342 -4.43 -1.72 0.24
CA LEU A 342 -3.80 -1.69 1.57
C LEU A 342 -3.26 -0.29 1.88
N GLY A 343 -3.45 0.16 3.12
CA GLY A 343 -3.07 1.49 3.59
C GLY A 343 -3.99 2.62 3.12
N ARG A 344 -5.02 2.32 2.32
CA ARG A 344 -6.09 3.24 1.91
C ARG A 344 -7.28 3.11 2.86
N ALA A 345 -8.32 3.92 2.69
CA ALA A 345 -9.52 3.84 3.53
C ALA A 345 -10.77 3.47 2.72
N PHE A 346 -11.63 2.64 3.29
CA PHE A 346 -13.03 2.62 2.87
C PHE A 346 -13.75 3.84 3.43
N VAL A 347 -14.69 4.38 2.67
CA VAL A 347 -15.58 5.47 3.07
C VAL A 347 -17.00 5.12 2.69
N ILE A 348 -17.92 5.30 3.63
CA ILE A 348 -19.37 5.22 3.40
C ILE A 348 -19.97 6.62 3.47
N HIS A 349 -20.78 6.96 2.46
CA HIS A 349 -21.31 8.29 2.25
C HIS A 349 -22.76 8.45 2.68
N GLN A 350 -23.22 9.69 2.78
CA GLN A 350 -24.55 10.04 3.26
C GLN A 350 -25.67 9.70 2.28
N ARG A 351 -25.41 9.85 0.98
CA ARG A 351 -26.39 9.69 -0.09
C ARG A 351 -26.01 8.53 -1.02
N PRO A 352 -26.94 8.07 -1.87
CA PRO A 352 -26.62 7.15 -2.94
C PRO A 352 -25.58 7.78 -3.89
N ASP A 353 -24.67 6.93 -4.35
CA ASP A 353 -23.80 7.19 -5.48
C ASP A 353 -24.63 7.16 -6.79
N ASP A 354 -24.53 8.23 -7.58
CA ASP A 354 -25.18 8.38 -8.88
C ASP A 354 -24.41 7.73 -10.04
N LEU A 355 -23.26 7.11 -9.73
CA LEU A 355 -22.48 6.25 -10.61
C LEU A 355 -21.92 6.98 -11.83
N GLY A 356 -21.66 8.29 -11.71
CA GLY A 356 -21.19 9.12 -12.84
C GLY A 356 -22.31 9.51 -13.82
N ARG A 357 -23.58 9.26 -13.48
CA ARG A 357 -24.75 9.48 -14.35
C ARG A 357 -25.52 10.76 -14.06
N GLY A 358 -24.99 11.64 -13.21
CA GLY A 358 -25.57 12.95 -12.94
C GLY A 358 -25.61 13.84 -14.18
N VAL A 359 -26.69 14.58 -14.34
CA VAL A 359 -26.93 15.47 -15.49
C VAL A 359 -27.07 16.94 -15.05
N GLY A 360 -27.05 17.86 -16.02
CA GLY A 360 -27.20 19.29 -15.75
C GLY A 360 -26.12 19.84 -14.82
N SER A 361 -26.52 20.57 -13.79
CA SER A 361 -25.61 21.15 -12.79
C SER A 361 -24.86 20.09 -11.97
N ALA A 362 -25.38 18.87 -11.85
CA ALA A 362 -24.76 17.79 -11.09
C ALA A 362 -23.68 17.03 -11.88
N ARG A 363 -23.59 17.21 -13.20
CA ARG A 363 -22.73 16.41 -14.09
C ARG A 363 -21.25 16.46 -13.71
N ARG A 364 -20.73 17.66 -13.43
CA ARG A 364 -19.30 17.83 -13.14
C ARG A 364 -18.89 17.05 -11.88
N GLU A 365 -19.68 17.19 -10.82
CA GLU A 365 -19.38 16.53 -9.54
C GLU A 365 -19.66 15.03 -9.60
N SER A 366 -20.68 14.61 -10.35
CA SER A 366 -21.00 13.19 -10.60
C SER A 366 -19.79 12.43 -11.17
N LEU A 367 -19.11 13.03 -12.15
CA LEU A 367 -17.93 12.43 -12.79
C LEU A 367 -16.69 12.35 -11.88
N ILE A 368 -16.72 12.96 -10.68
CA ILE A 368 -15.60 13.02 -9.74
C ILE A 368 -15.90 12.21 -8.48
N THR A 369 -17.12 12.29 -7.94
CA THR A 369 -17.45 11.75 -6.61
C THR A 369 -18.74 10.92 -6.58
N GLY A 370 -19.39 10.74 -7.72
CA GLY A 370 -20.69 10.08 -7.78
C GLY A 370 -21.80 10.85 -7.03
N ASN A 371 -21.57 12.12 -6.67
CA ASN A 371 -22.50 12.93 -5.88
C ASN A 371 -23.00 12.26 -4.57
N ALA A 372 -22.22 11.37 -3.95
CA ALA A 372 -22.65 10.62 -2.76
C ALA A 372 -22.71 11.48 -1.47
N GLY A 373 -22.19 12.71 -1.50
CA GLY A 373 -22.29 13.67 -0.40
C GLY A 373 -21.34 13.40 0.77
N ALA A 374 -21.73 13.84 1.96
CA ALA A 374 -20.88 13.83 3.14
C ALA A 374 -20.41 12.41 3.53
N ARG A 375 -19.22 12.31 4.10
CA ARG A 375 -18.62 11.04 4.57
C ARG A 375 -19.16 10.72 5.96
N LEU A 376 -19.89 9.62 6.10
CA LEU A 376 -20.48 9.20 7.37
C LEU A 376 -19.49 8.40 8.22
N GLY A 377 -18.65 7.58 7.61
CA GLY A 377 -17.66 6.79 8.31
C GLY A 377 -16.55 6.34 7.40
N CYS A 378 -15.40 6.04 7.99
CA CYS A 378 -14.23 5.58 7.25
C CYS A 378 -13.38 4.63 8.09
N GLY A 379 -12.54 3.85 7.42
CA GLY A 379 -11.64 2.92 8.08
C GLY A 379 -10.50 2.49 7.18
N VAL A 380 -9.28 2.55 7.72
CA VAL A 380 -8.06 2.11 7.02
C VAL A 380 -8.12 0.62 6.74
N ILE A 381 -7.68 0.24 5.54
CA ILE A 381 -7.58 -1.13 5.07
C ILE A 381 -6.19 -1.65 5.41
N PHE A 382 -6.12 -2.64 6.29
CA PHE A 382 -4.87 -3.26 6.73
C PHE A 382 -4.90 -4.76 6.48
N LEU A 383 -3.72 -5.37 6.38
CA LEU A 383 -3.60 -6.81 6.20
C LEU A 383 -4.18 -7.53 7.42
N ALA A 384 -5.08 -8.47 7.21
CA ALA A 384 -5.66 -9.25 8.29
C ALA A 384 -4.66 -10.37 8.65
N PRO A 385 -4.31 -10.55 9.93
CA PRO A 385 -3.48 -11.67 10.34
C PRO A 385 -4.20 -12.98 9.98
N THR A 386 -3.51 -13.87 9.27
CA THR A 386 -3.90 -15.28 9.19
C THR A 386 -3.76 -15.86 10.59
N MET A 387 -4.85 -15.86 11.36
CA MET A 387 -4.91 -16.60 12.60
C MET A 387 -4.77 -18.09 12.25
N SER A 388 -3.56 -18.62 12.38
CA SER A 388 -3.33 -20.06 12.45
C SER A 388 -4.09 -20.56 13.67
N ARG A 389 -5.27 -21.14 13.43
CA ARG A 389 -5.90 -22.00 14.43
C ARG A 389 -5.14 -23.32 14.40
N ASP A 390 -3.96 -23.35 15.02
CA ASP A 390 -3.25 -24.57 15.43
C ASP A 390 -2.12 -24.18 16.39
N LEU A 391 -2.52 -23.78 17.59
CA LEU A 391 -1.73 -23.95 18.81
C LEU A 391 -2.67 -24.63 19.81
N LYS A 392 -2.68 -25.96 19.77
CA LYS A 392 -3.13 -26.81 20.86
C LYS A 392 -1.92 -27.44 21.51
#